data_AF-A0A2D3WG65-F1
#
_entry.id   AF-A0A2D3WG65-F1
#
_cell.length_a   1.000
_cell.length_b   1.000
_cell.length_c   1.000
_cell.angle_alpha   90.00
_cell.angle_beta   90.00
_cell.angle_gamma   90.00
#
_symmetry.space_group_name_H-M   'P 1'
#
loop_
_entity.id
_entity.type
_entity.pdbx_description
1 polymer ?
#
loop_
_entity_poly.entity_id
_entity_poly.type
_entity_poly.pdbx_seq_one_letter_code
_entity_poly.pdbx_strand_id
1 'polypeptide(L)'
;MSWAVGFDEHWGRDVGYGVPAICDHPDCKKKIDRGLSYVCGGDPYGGEHGCGLFFCEEHFHIVATSDSSKFVCERCAKNEQPFFPKHDTKEWIKWKLEDLSWKKWRDENPEKVEKMKNYLSK
;
A
#
# COMPACT_ATOMS: atom_id res chain seq x y z
N MET A 1 18.45 -4.79 -7.14
CA MET A 1 17.11 -5.16 -7.67
C MET A 1 16.11 -4.15 -7.13
N SER A 2 15.34 -3.49 -7.99
CA SER A 2 14.29 -2.55 -7.54
C SER A 2 13.03 -3.33 -7.19
N TRP A 3 12.40 -3.04 -6.06
CA TRP A 3 11.11 -3.62 -5.67
C TRP A 3 9.98 -2.89 -6.39
N ALA A 4 9.85 -3.13 -7.70
CA ALA A 4 8.93 -2.40 -8.57
C ALA A 4 7.47 -2.73 -8.26
N VAL A 5 7.11 -4.02 -8.28
CA VAL A 5 5.77 -4.53 -7.94
C VAL A 5 5.91 -5.86 -7.22
N GLY A 6 5.22 -6.00 -6.10
CA GLY A 6 5.00 -7.22 -5.33
C GLY A 6 3.55 -7.30 -4.86
N PHE A 7 3.20 -8.37 -4.14
CA PHE A 7 1.85 -8.55 -3.60
C PHE A 7 1.93 -8.79 -2.10
N ASP A 8 1.14 -8.03 -1.34
CA ASP A 8 0.97 -8.20 0.09
C ASP A 8 -0.26 -9.05 0.35
N GLU A 9 -0.05 -10.27 0.84
CA GLU A 9 -1.13 -11.21 1.16
C GLU A 9 -1.93 -10.80 2.40
N HIS A 10 -1.33 -10.07 3.33
CA HIS A 10 -2.00 -9.63 4.55
C HIS A 10 -3.08 -8.60 4.25
N TRP A 11 -2.76 -7.61 3.41
CA TRP A 11 -3.71 -6.58 2.98
C TRP A 11 -4.40 -6.89 1.65
N GLY A 12 -3.98 -7.94 0.94
CA GLY A 12 -4.54 -8.36 -0.34
C GLY A 12 -4.36 -7.35 -1.47
N ARG A 13 -3.22 -6.64 -1.51
CA ARG A 13 -2.99 -5.53 -2.47
C ARG A 13 -1.57 -5.52 -3.04
N ASP A 14 -1.42 -4.91 -4.21
CA ASP A 14 -0.10 -4.74 -4.83
C ASP A 14 0.72 -3.70 -4.05
N VAL A 15 2.04 -3.91 -3.95
CA VAL A 15 3.00 -3.08 -3.23
C VAL A 15 4.27 -2.87 -4.05
N GLY A 16 5.08 -1.86 -3.73
CA GLY A 16 6.32 -1.53 -4.44
C GLY A 16 6.38 -0.10 -4.98
N TYR A 17 7.58 0.32 -5.40
CA TYR A 17 7.86 1.68 -5.88
C TYR A 17 7.10 2.05 -7.17
N GLY A 18 6.65 1.04 -7.93
CA GLY A 18 5.87 1.23 -9.15
C GLY A 18 4.35 1.26 -8.91
N VAL A 19 3.89 1.17 -7.66
CA VAL A 19 2.46 1.08 -7.32
C VAL A 19 1.96 2.41 -6.76
N PRO A 20 1.35 3.29 -7.57
CA PRO A 20 0.85 4.59 -7.11
C PRO A 20 -0.33 4.42 -6.16
N ALA A 21 -0.24 5.10 -5.02
CA ALA A 21 -1.21 5.01 -3.93
C ALA A 21 -1.51 6.40 -3.34
N ILE A 22 -2.50 6.40 -2.45
CA ILE A 22 -2.81 7.53 -1.58
C ILE A 22 -2.42 7.10 -0.15
N CYS A 23 -1.90 8.03 0.64
CA CYS A 23 -1.61 7.78 2.05
C CYS A 23 -2.82 7.14 2.75
N ASP A 24 -2.58 6.04 3.46
CA ASP A 24 -3.60 5.23 4.14
C ASP A 24 -4.21 5.93 5.36
N HIS A 25 -3.73 7.11 5.75
CA HIS A 25 -4.37 7.93 6.77
C HIS A 25 -5.76 8.39 6.27
N PRO A 26 -6.86 8.18 7.03
CA PRO A 26 -8.24 8.41 6.57
C PRO A 26 -8.45 9.79 5.93
N ASP A 27 -7.92 10.84 6.56
CA ASP A 27 -8.14 12.22 6.13
C ASP A 27 -7.08 12.73 5.13
N CYS A 28 -6.05 11.95 4.83
CA CYS A 28 -4.97 12.37 3.92
C CYS A 28 -5.29 12.03 2.47
N LYS A 29 -5.00 12.95 1.54
CA LYS A 29 -5.14 12.73 0.08
C LYS A 29 -3.81 12.81 -0.67
N LYS A 30 -2.69 12.82 0.05
CA LYS A 30 -1.36 12.93 -0.53
C LYS A 30 -1.05 11.68 -1.35
N LYS A 31 -0.57 11.92 -2.58
CA LYS A 31 -0.13 10.86 -3.48
C LYS A 31 1.25 10.36 -3.04
N ILE A 32 1.41 9.04 -3.01
CA ILE A 32 2.62 8.32 -2.67
C ILE A 32 2.76 7.11 -3.60
N ASP A 33 3.77 6.28 -3.35
CA ASP A 33 3.81 4.90 -3.83
C ASP A 33 3.79 3.93 -2.64
N ARG A 34 3.61 2.64 -2.91
CA ARG A 34 3.66 1.58 -1.89
C ARG A 34 5.07 1.01 -1.72
N GLY A 35 6.09 1.84 -1.88
CA GLY A 35 7.48 1.50 -1.63
C GLY A 35 7.86 1.59 -0.14
N LEU A 36 9.08 1.15 0.16
CA LEU A 36 9.58 1.08 1.55
C LEU A 36 9.73 2.45 2.21
N SER A 37 9.90 3.52 1.43
CA SER A 37 9.95 4.88 1.97
C SER A 37 8.65 5.31 2.64
N TYR A 38 7.53 4.66 2.33
CA TYR A 38 6.21 4.99 2.86
C TYR A 38 5.63 3.88 3.73
N VAL A 39 6.29 2.73 3.90
CA VAL A 39 5.76 1.63 4.71
C VAL A 39 5.88 1.94 6.21
N CYS A 40 4.78 1.79 6.94
CA CYS A 40 4.79 1.83 8.39
C CYS A 40 5.64 0.68 8.93
N GLY A 41 6.67 0.97 9.73
CA GLY A 41 7.63 0.01 10.27
C GLY A 41 8.98 0.02 9.55
N GLY A 42 9.06 0.60 8.34
CA GLY A 42 10.31 0.72 7.57
C GLY A 42 10.81 -0.58 6.94
N ASP A 43 10.12 -1.69 7.16
CA ASP A 43 10.46 -3.01 6.62
C ASP A 43 9.34 -3.52 5.69
N PRO A 44 9.62 -4.43 4.73
CA PRO A 44 8.58 -5.04 3.90
C PRO A 44 7.45 -5.61 4.76
N TYR A 45 6.21 -5.34 4.35
CA TYR A 45 4.99 -5.77 5.06
C TYR A 45 4.84 -5.24 6.50
N GLY A 46 5.67 -4.27 6.90
CA GLY A 46 5.62 -3.61 8.21
C GLY A 46 6.55 -4.16 9.28
N GLY A 47 7.25 -5.26 9.00
CA GLY A 47 8.15 -5.89 9.96
C GLY A 47 7.47 -6.22 11.29
N GLU A 48 8.18 -6.06 12.40
CA GLU A 48 7.67 -6.39 13.74
C GLU A 48 6.89 -5.25 14.41
N HIS A 49 7.10 -4.00 13.97
CA HIS A 49 6.60 -2.81 14.67
C HIS A 49 5.58 -2.00 13.88
N GLY A 50 5.42 -2.31 12.59
CA GLY A 50 4.53 -1.60 11.69
C GLY A 50 3.34 -2.44 11.25
N CYS A 51 2.29 -1.76 10.80
CA CYS A 51 1.08 -2.43 10.30
C CYS A 51 1.14 -2.81 8.81
N GLY A 52 2.23 -2.51 8.10
CA GLY A 52 2.35 -2.78 6.66
C GLY A 52 1.52 -1.86 5.76
N LEU A 53 0.86 -0.84 6.32
CA LEU A 53 0.19 0.21 5.55
C LEU A 53 1.17 1.31 5.13
N PHE A 54 0.76 2.16 4.18
CA PHE A 54 1.62 3.18 3.57
C PHE A 54 1.19 4.60 3.92
N PHE A 55 2.10 5.40 4.46
CA PHE A 55 1.84 6.74 4.96
C PHE A 55 2.85 7.73 4.38
N CYS A 56 2.41 8.96 4.13
CA CYS A 56 3.34 10.05 3.83
C CYS A 56 4.11 10.45 5.09
N GLU A 57 5.19 11.21 4.90
CA GLU A 57 6.10 11.67 5.94
C GLU A 57 5.43 12.48 7.05
N GLU A 58 4.28 13.11 6.77
CA GLU A 58 3.49 13.88 7.74
C GLU A 58 2.75 13.00 8.76
N HIS A 59 2.50 11.73 8.43
CA HIS A 59 1.79 10.78 9.30
C HIS A 59 2.74 9.74 9.90
N PHE A 60 4.05 10.00 9.85
CA PHE A 60 5.04 9.19 10.55
C PHE A 60 5.42 9.77 11.90
N HIS A 61 5.53 8.85 12.86
CA HIS A 61 6.08 9.07 14.18
C HIS A 61 7.35 8.25 14.32
N ILE A 62 8.35 8.83 14.98
CA ILE A 62 9.60 8.15 15.29
C ILE A 62 9.42 7.45 16.63
N VAL A 63 9.54 6.13 16.62
CA VAL A 63 9.57 5.30 17.84
C VAL A 63 10.97 4.72 18.00
N ALA A 64 11.51 4.85 19.22
CA ALA A 64 12.77 4.21 19.58
C ALA A 64 12.51 2.72 19.87
N THR A 65 13.24 1.83 19.21
CA THR A 65 13.29 0.41 19.51
C THR A 65 14.64 0.06 20.13
N SER A 66 14.83 -1.20 20.55
CA SER A 66 16.10 -1.69 21.11
C SER A 66 17.28 -1.46 20.17
N ASP A 67 17.04 -1.56 18.86
CA ASP A 67 18.11 -1.65 17.86
C ASP A 67 18.18 -0.44 16.93
N SER A 68 17.11 0.36 16.81
CA SER A 68 17.07 1.51 15.90
C SER A 68 15.87 2.44 16.19
N SER A 69 15.75 3.53 15.42
CA SER A 69 14.51 4.30 15.35
C SER A 69 13.69 3.84 14.15
N LYS A 70 12.40 3.60 14.35
CA LYS A 70 11.47 3.18 13.29
C LYS A 70 10.45 4.28 13.03
N PHE A 71 10.07 4.43 11.76
CA PHE A 71 8.98 5.31 11.34
C PHE A 71 7.68 4.51 11.29
N VAL A 72 6.72 4.89 12.13
CA VAL A 72 5.43 4.18 12.26
C VAL A 72 4.27 5.17 12.18
N CYS A 73 3.07 4.70 11.84
CA CYS A 73 1.88 5.54 11.87
C CYS A 73 1.44 5.86 13.30
N GLU A 74 0.54 6.83 13.45
CA GLU A 74 0.07 7.24 14.78
C GLU A 74 -0.56 6.11 15.61
N ARG A 75 -1.23 5.15 14.96
CA ARG A 75 -1.86 4.02 15.63
C ARG A 75 -0.84 3.01 16.11
N CYS A 76 0.16 2.68 15.30
CA CYS A 76 1.26 1.83 15.72
C CYS A 76 2.07 2.48 16.86
N ALA A 77 2.28 3.81 16.82
CA ALA A 77 2.92 4.52 17.92
C ALA A 77 2.13 4.43 19.24
N LYS A 78 0.79 4.32 19.16
CA LYS A 78 -0.13 4.19 20.31
C LYS A 78 -0.52 2.75 20.65
N ASN A 79 0.02 1.74 19.93
CA ASN A 79 -0.41 0.33 20.00
C ASN A 79 -1.92 0.11 19.75
N GLU A 80 -2.49 0.85 18.81
CA GLU A 80 -3.90 0.74 18.38
C GLU A 80 -4.06 -0.11 17.11
N GLN A 81 -5.30 -0.56 16.84
CA GLN A 81 -5.60 -1.31 15.62
C GLN A 81 -5.30 -0.49 14.36
N PRO A 82 -4.72 -1.08 13.29
CA PRO A 82 -4.42 -0.36 12.06
C PRO A 82 -5.63 0.35 11.43
N PHE A 83 -5.36 1.32 10.57
CA PHE A 83 -6.39 1.91 9.73
C PHE A 83 -6.91 0.91 8.69
N PHE A 84 -8.01 1.25 8.03
CA PHE A 84 -8.42 0.53 6.82
C PHE A 84 -7.57 0.99 5.63
N PRO A 85 -7.01 0.05 4.83
CA PRO A 85 -6.25 0.41 3.64
C PRO A 85 -7.14 1.16 2.65
N LYS A 86 -6.60 2.21 2.04
CA LYS A 86 -7.31 2.91 0.97
C LYS A 86 -7.33 2.06 -0.30
N HIS A 87 -8.37 2.29 -1.09
CA HIS A 87 -8.50 1.71 -2.42
C HIS A 87 -7.33 2.10 -3.33
N ASP A 88 -7.09 1.25 -4.32
CA ASP A 88 -6.14 1.53 -5.39
C ASP A 88 -6.53 2.81 -6.15
N THR A 89 -5.50 3.49 -6.65
CA THR A 89 -5.70 4.67 -7.50
C THR A 89 -6.35 4.27 -8.82
N LYS A 90 -7.18 5.16 -9.41
CA LYS A 90 -7.79 4.92 -10.73
C LYS A 90 -6.74 4.64 -11.80
N GLU A 91 -5.58 5.28 -11.71
CA GLU A 91 -4.42 5.06 -12.58
C GLU A 91 -3.91 3.61 -12.49
N TRP A 92 -3.65 3.12 -11.27
CA TRP A 92 -3.20 1.74 -11.07
C TRP A 92 -4.19 0.72 -11.60
N ILE A 93 -5.47 0.92 -11.29
CA ILE A 93 -6.54 0.01 -11.74
C ILE A 93 -6.61 -0.01 -13.27
N LYS A 94 -6.54 1.16 -13.92
CA LYS A 94 -6.54 1.26 -15.38
C LYS A 94 -5.35 0.52 -15.98
N TRP A 95 -4.15 0.71 -15.42
CA TRP A 95 -2.95 0.01 -15.88
C TRP A 95 -3.10 -1.51 -15.79
N LYS A 96 -3.58 -2.03 -14.66
CA LYS A 96 -3.86 -3.47 -14.49
C LYS A 96 -4.90 -4.01 -15.46
N LEU A 97 -5.86 -3.18 -15.90
CA LEU A 97 -6.91 -3.58 -16.83
C LEU A 97 -6.46 -3.58 -18.30
N GLU A 98 -5.55 -2.71 -18.69
CA GLU A 98 -5.21 -2.45 -20.09
C GLU A 98 -3.85 -3.00 -20.50
N ASP A 99 -2.86 -2.99 -19.61
CA ASP A 99 -1.48 -3.33 -19.96
C ASP A 99 -1.31 -4.83 -20.26
N LEU A 100 -0.46 -5.17 -21.22
CA LEU A 100 -0.21 -6.54 -21.66
C LEU A 100 0.49 -7.37 -20.57
N SER A 101 1.31 -6.75 -19.73
CA SER A 101 1.99 -7.42 -18.61
C SER A 101 1.02 -8.04 -17.60
N TRP A 102 -0.19 -7.47 -17.48
CA TRP A 102 -1.24 -7.94 -16.58
C TRP A 102 -2.23 -8.90 -17.24
N LYS A 103 -2.07 -9.24 -18.53
CA LYS A 103 -3.02 -10.11 -19.25
C LYS A 103 -3.24 -11.44 -18.52
N LYS A 104 -2.16 -12.13 -18.15
CA LYS A 104 -2.24 -13.41 -17.43
C LYS A 104 -3.01 -13.28 -16.12
N TRP A 105 -2.73 -12.25 -15.33
CA TRP A 105 -3.43 -12.01 -14.06
C TRP A 105 -4.93 -11.76 -14.28
N ARG A 106 -5.32 -11.02 -15.33
CA ARG A 106 -6.73 -10.78 -15.67
C ARG A 106 -7.45 -12.06 -16.06
N ASP A 107 -6.80 -12.90 -16.87
CA ASP A 107 -7.35 -14.19 -17.31
C ASP A 107 -7.58 -15.12 -16.10
N GLU A 108 -6.68 -15.07 -15.10
CA GLU A 108 -6.76 -15.86 -13.86
C GLU A 108 -7.70 -15.27 -12.79
N ASN A 109 -8.06 -13.98 -12.88
CA ASN A 109 -8.84 -13.27 -11.85
C ASN A 109 -10.06 -12.52 -12.43
N PRO A 110 -10.99 -13.20 -13.14
CA PRO A 110 -12.11 -12.54 -13.83
C PRO A 110 -13.03 -11.76 -12.88
N GLU A 111 -13.28 -12.26 -11.68
CA GLU A 111 -14.11 -11.57 -10.68
C GLU A 111 -13.48 -10.26 -10.17
N LYS A 112 -12.15 -10.24 -10.00
CA LYS A 112 -11.44 -9.02 -9.58
C LYS A 112 -11.44 -7.98 -10.70
N VAL A 113 -11.26 -8.43 -11.94
CA VAL A 113 -11.36 -7.58 -13.14
C VAL A 113 -12.73 -6.92 -13.22
N GLU A 114 -13.80 -7.68 -12.97
CA GLU A 114 -15.17 -7.14 -13.00
C GLU A 114 -15.40 -6.10 -11.89
N LYS A 115 -14.93 -6.37 -10.66
CA LYS A 115 -14.98 -5.38 -9.56
C LYS A 115 -14.20 -4.10 -9.90
N MET A 116 -13.02 -4.23 -10.51
CA MET A 116 -12.20 -3.10 -10.93
C MET A 116 -12.88 -2.26 -12.03
N LYS A 117 -13.50 -2.90 -13.03
CA LYS A 117 -14.28 -2.21 -14.06
C LYS A 117 -15.46 -1.43 -13.46
N ASN A 118 -16.19 -2.06 -12.55
CA ASN A 118 -17.32 -1.43 -11.85
C ASN A 118 -16.91 -0.28 -10.92
N TYR A 119 -15.68 -0.30 -10.41
CA TYR A 119 -15.14 0.83 -9.65
C TYR A 119 -14.76 2.01 -10.54
N LEU A 120 -14.27 1.77 -11.77
CA LEU A 120 -13.93 2.83 -12.72
C LEU A 120 -15.14 3.46 -13.42
N SER A 121 -16.27 2.73 -13.52
CA SER A 121 -17.52 3.25 -14.11
C SER A 121 -18.31 4.17 -13.18
N LYS A 122 -17.89 4.30 -11.92
CA LYS A 122 -18.42 5.23 -10.92
C LYS A 122 -17.57 6.50 -10.80
#